data_AF-A0A0C1K7V8-F1
#
_entry.id   AF-A0A0C1K7V8-F1
#
_cell.length_a   1.000
_cell.length_b   1.000
_cell.length_c   1.000
_cell.angle_alpha   90.00
_cell.angle_beta   90.00
_cell.angle_gamma   90.00
#
_symmetry.space_group_name_H-M   'P 1'
#
loop_
_entity.id
_entity.type
_entity.pdbx_description
1 polymer ?
#
loop_
_entity_poly.entity_id
_entity_poly.type
_entity_poly.pdbx_seq_one_letter_code
_entity_poly.pdbx_strand_id
1 'polypeptide(L)'
;MNANAQTIVTHNLSDFPPSAVAKYGIDAQHPDEFLRHLIDLSPSKVMKAVQETRLSLKKPPKSSEEYLAILEKQSLPQTVAYLKDYEWLI
;
A
#
# COMPACT_ATOMS: atom_id res chain seq x y z
N MET A 1 10.19 -15.39 20.46
CA MET A 1 10.76 -14.54 19.39
C MET A 1 9.64 -13.62 18.95
N ASN A 2 9.81 -12.30 19.07
CA ASN A 2 8.80 -11.32 18.65
C ASN A 2 9.24 -10.71 17.32
N ALA A 3 8.29 -10.46 16.41
CA ALA A 3 8.58 -9.89 15.08
C ALA A 3 8.96 -8.39 15.12
N ASN A 4 8.89 -7.74 16.29
CA ASN A 4 9.06 -6.29 16.49
C ASN A 4 8.25 -5.42 15.50
N ALA A 5 7.15 -5.96 14.98
CA ALA A 5 6.22 -5.23 14.13
C ALA A 5 5.40 -4.27 15.00
N GLN A 6 5.22 -3.04 14.52
CA GLN A 6 4.44 -2.00 15.19
C GLN A 6 3.04 -1.85 14.58
N THR A 7 2.84 -2.33 13.35
CA THR A 7 1.58 -2.17 12.61
C THR A 7 1.19 -3.45 11.89
N ILE A 8 -0.08 -3.83 12.00
CA ILE A 8 -0.75 -4.83 11.18
C ILE A 8 -1.43 -4.10 10.02
N VAL A 9 -1.04 -4.42 8.79
CA VAL A 9 -1.65 -3.85 7.59
C VAL A 9 -2.69 -4.82 7.05
N THR A 10 -3.97 -4.44 7.06
CA THR A 10 -5.08 -5.35 6.72
C THR A 10 -6.30 -4.62 6.17
N HIS A 11 -6.98 -5.22 5.19
CA HIS A 11 -8.29 -4.72 4.74
C HIS A 11 -9.40 -4.97 5.77
N ASN A 12 -9.25 -5.96 6.65
CA ASN A 12 -10.25 -6.27 7.66
C ASN A 12 -9.82 -5.79 9.04
N LEU A 13 -10.10 -4.52 9.33
CA LEU A 13 -9.83 -3.92 10.65
C LEU A 13 -10.69 -4.52 11.77
N SER A 14 -11.86 -5.10 11.45
CA SER A 14 -12.74 -5.66 12.46
C SER A 14 -12.18 -6.93 13.13
N ASP A 15 -11.28 -7.64 12.45
CA ASP A 15 -10.56 -8.78 13.03
C ASP A 15 -9.48 -8.34 14.04
N PHE A 16 -9.10 -7.07 14.03
CA PHE A 16 -8.00 -6.52 14.83
C PHE A 16 -8.46 -5.27 15.63
N PRO A 17 -9.46 -5.40 16.51
CA PRO A 17 -9.94 -4.27 17.28
C PRO A 17 -8.82 -3.73 18.18
N PRO A 18 -8.73 -2.39 18.40
CA PRO A 18 -7.67 -1.79 19.21
C PRO A 18 -7.50 -2.42 20.59
N SER A 19 -8.60 -2.81 21.24
CA SER A 19 -8.60 -3.49 22.54
C SER A 19 -7.84 -4.83 22.54
N ALA A 20 -7.75 -5.51 21.40
CA ALA A 20 -7.06 -6.79 21.26
C ALA A 20 -5.56 -6.61 20.95
N VAL A 21 -5.20 -5.59 20.16
CA VAL A 21 -3.83 -5.40 19.65
C VAL A 21 -2.99 -4.40 20.46
N ALA A 22 -3.62 -3.40 21.10
CA ALA A 22 -2.90 -2.34 21.80
C ALA A 22 -2.03 -2.83 22.96
N LYS A 23 -2.44 -3.93 23.63
CA LYS A 23 -1.63 -4.57 24.69
C LYS A 23 -0.27 -5.10 24.21
N TYR A 24 -0.09 -5.25 22.90
CA TYR A 24 1.17 -5.65 22.28
C TYR A 24 1.97 -4.46 21.73
N GLY A 25 1.49 -3.22 21.90
CA GLY A 25 2.08 -2.04 21.28
C GLY A 25 1.93 -2.03 19.75
N ILE A 26 0.89 -2.69 19.24
CA ILE A 26 0.60 -2.83 17.81
C ILE A 26 -0.68 -2.08 17.48
N ASP A 27 -0.71 -1.39 16.35
CA ASP A 27 -1.91 -0.86 15.73
C ASP A 27 -2.31 -1.66 14.47
N ALA A 28 -3.56 -1.51 14.04
CA ALA A 28 -4.04 -2.07 12.77
C ALA A 28 -4.42 -0.92 11.84
N GLN A 29 -3.93 -0.95 10.61
CA GLN A 29 -4.14 0.10 9.61
C GLN A 29 -4.64 -0.51 8.29
N HIS A 30 -5.49 0.25 7.59
CA HIS A 30 -5.91 -0.11 6.25
C HIS A 30 -4.73 0.03 5.27
N PRO A 31 -4.57 -0.83 4.23
CA PRO A 31 -3.41 -0.76 3.36
C PRO A 31 -3.28 0.56 2.61
N ASP A 32 -4.39 1.16 2.22
CA ASP A 32 -4.38 2.45 1.52
C ASP A 32 -3.86 3.60 2.40
N GLU A 33 -4.23 3.59 3.69
CA GLU A 33 -3.75 4.55 4.67
C GLU A 33 -2.25 4.35 4.95
N PHE A 34 -1.84 3.10 5.13
CA PHE A 34 -0.44 2.75 5.34
C PHE A 34 0.44 3.18 4.16
N LEU A 35 0.00 2.93 2.92
CA LEU A 35 0.71 3.36 1.72
C LEU A 35 0.79 4.89 1.62
N ARG A 36 -0.28 5.61 1.99
CA ARG A 36 -0.24 7.08 2.07
C ARG A 36 0.80 7.59 3.06
N HIS A 37 0.90 6.98 4.24
CA HIS A 37 1.96 7.32 5.20
C HIS A 37 3.36 7.06 4.63
N LEU A 38 3.57 5.96 3.91
CA LEU A 38 4.85 5.69 3.25
C LEU A 38 5.17 6.69 2.14
N ILE A 39 4.15 7.10 1.37
CA ILE A 39 4.29 8.13 0.35
C ILE A 39 4.73 9.44 1.00
N ASP A 40 4.10 9.87 2.10
CA ASP A 40 4.46 11.11 2.78
C ASP A 40 5.87 11.05 3.38
N LEU A 41 6.28 9.88 3.88
CA LEU A 41 7.60 9.68 4.46
C LEU A 41 8.71 9.67 3.40
N SER A 42 8.48 9.03 2.25
CA SER A 42 9.52 8.84 1.25
C SER A 42 8.94 8.57 -0.15
N PRO A 43 8.42 9.61 -0.84
CA PRO A 43 7.72 9.45 -2.11
C PRO A 43 8.57 8.72 -3.16
N SER A 44 9.84 9.11 -3.31
CA SER A 44 10.75 8.56 -4.31
C SER A 44 10.97 7.04 -4.18
N LYS A 45 11.01 6.52 -2.95
CA LYS A 45 11.16 5.08 -2.69
C LYS A 45 9.88 4.33 -3.05
N VAL A 46 8.71 4.89 -2.71
CA VAL A 46 7.43 4.29 -3.07
C VAL A 46 7.25 4.28 -4.59
N MET A 47 7.53 5.40 -5.26
CA MET A 47 7.48 5.50 -6.73
C MET A 47 8.37 4.44 -7.41
N LYS A 48 9.61 4.28 -6.93
CA LYS A 48 10.51 3.24 -7.43
C LYS A 48 9.95 1.83 -7.21
N ALA A 49 9.45 1.53 -6.02
CA ALA A 49 8.87 0.23 -5.70
C ALA A 49 7.63 -0.08 -6.57
N VAL A 50 6.78 0.91 -6.80
CA VAL A 50 5.60 0.82 -7.69
C VAL A 50 6.02 0.51 -9.12
N GLN A 51 7.00 1.26 -9.66
CA GLN A 51 7.54 1.03 -10.99
C GLN A 51 8.13 -0.38 -11.14
N GLU A 52 8.99 -0.78 -10.20
CA GLU A 52 9.62 -2.12 -10.19
C GLU A 52 8.56 -3.23 -10.11
N THR A 53 7.54 -3.04 -9.28
CA THR A 53 6.42 -4.00 -9.14
C THR A 53 5.67 -4.13 -10.45
N ARG A 54 5.26 -3.03 -11.08
CA ARG A 54 4.55 -3.07 -12.37
C ARG A 54 5.39 -3.75 -13.45
N LEU A 55 6.67 -3.39 -13.59
CA LEU A 55 7.58 -3.96 -14.59
C LEU A 55 7.90 -5.45 -14.34
N SER A 56 7.76 -5.92 -13.10
CA SER A 56 7.91 -7.34 -12.76
C SER A 56 6.75 -8.21 -13.25
N LEU A 57 5.57 -7.62 -13.50
CA LEU A 57 4.42 -8.30 -14.08
C LEU A 57 4.71 -8.60 -15.56
N LYS A 58 5.00 -9.86 -15.88
CA LYS A 58 5.35 -10.29 -17.25
C LYS A 58 4.27 -11.15 -17.93
N LYS A 59 3.25 -11.59 -17.18
CA LYS A 59 2.25 -12.57 -17.64
C LYS A 59 0.85 -12.28 -17.06
N PRO A 60 0.08 -11.35 -17.64
CA PRO A 60 0.45 -10.44 -18.73
C PRO A 60 1.24 -9.21 -18.23
N PRO A 61 2.03 -8.54 -19.09
CA PRO A 61 2.54 -7.21 -18.80
C PRO A 61 1.40 -6.20 -18.63
N LYS A 62 1.63 -5.18 -17.81
CA LYS A 62 0.64 -4.15 -17.48
C LYS A 62 1.13 -2.75 -17.82
N SER A 63 0.30 -1.98 -18.52
CA SER A 63 0.50 -0.54 -18.64
C SER A 63 0.35 0.13 -17.26
N SER A 64 0.83 1.37 -17.14
CA SER A 64 0.63 2.19 -15.95
C SER A 64 -0.86 2.34 -15.61
N GLU A 65 -1.69 2.65 -16.60
CA GLU A 65 -3.15 2.76 -16.47
C GLU A 65 -3.80 1.45 -15.99
N GLU A 66 -3.46 0.31 -16.60
CA GLU A 66 -4.00 -0.99 -16.18
C GLU A 66 -3.59 -1.32 -14.74
N TYR A 67 -2.37 -1.00 -14.36
CA TYR A 67 -1.86 -1.24 -13.01
C TYR A 67 -2.58 -0.37 -11.97
N LEU A 68 -2.77 0.92 -12.25
CA LEU A 68 -3.55 1.81 -11.40
C LEU A 68 -5.01 1.34 -11.26
N ALA A 69 -5.62 0.85 -12.35
CA ALA A 69 -6.96 0.28 -12.29
C ALA A 69 -7.04 -1.00 -11.43
N ILE A 70 -5.96 -1.79 -11.35
CA ILE A 70 -5.88 -2.95 -10.44
C ILE A 70 -5.81 -2.47 -8.99
N LEU A 71 -4.96 -1.50 -8.68
CA LEU A 71 -4.85 -0.96 -7.32
C LEU A 71 -6.18 -0.34 -6.85
N GLU A 72 -6.89 0.37 -7.72
CA GLU A 72 -8.21 0.93 -7.44
C GLU A 72 -9.22 -0.17 -7.09
N LYS A 73 -9.22 -1.28 -7.86
CA LYS A 73 -10.05 -2.47 -7.58
C LYS A 73 -9.67 -3.19 -6.28
N GLN A 74 -8.44 -3.01 -5.81
CA GLN A 74 -7.97 -3.51 -4.52
C GLN A 74 -8.28 -2.56 -3.36
N SER A 75 -9.18 -1.59 -3.57
CA SER A 75 -9.57 -0.60 -2.56
C SER A 75 -8.40 0.26 -2.10
N LEU A 76 -7.54 0.70 -3.05
CA LEU A 76 -6.44 1.64 -2.78
C LEU A 76 -6.66 3.04 -3.45
N PRO A 77 -7.84 3.67 -3.31
CA PRO A 77 -8.17 4.90 -4.04
C PRO A 77 -7.26 6.09 -3.70
N GLN A 78 -6.82 6.25 -2.45
CA GLN A 78 -5.96 7.37 -2.05
C GLN A 78 -4.55 7.22 -2.64
N THR A 79 -4.03 6.00 -2.62
CA THR A 79 -2.75 5.66 -3.26
C THR A 79 -2.83 5.90 -4.77
N VAL A 80 -3.90 5.44 -5.43
CA VAL A 80 -4.09 5.65 -6.87
C VAL A 80 -4.20 7.13 -7.22
N ALA A 81 -4.95 7.91 -6.44
CA ALA A 81 -5.05 9.35 -6.65
C ALA A 81 -3.68 10.04 -6.65
N TYR A 82 -2.80 9.68 -5.71
CA TYR A 82 -1.43 10.19 -5.68
C TYR A 82 -0.60 9.74 -6.89
N LEU A 83 -0.66 8.45 -7.25
CA LEU A 83 0.17 7.89 -8.32
C LEU A 83 -0.24 8.39 -9.71
N LYS A 84 -1.50 8.77 -9.92
CA LYS A 84 -2.00 9.32 -11.20
C LYS A 84 -1.24 10.58 -11.63
N ASP A 85 -0.85 11.45 -10.71
CA ASP A 85 -0.08 12.67 -11.01
C ASP A 85 1.33 12.36 -11.55
N TYR A 86 1.81 11.14 -11.32
CA TYR A 86 3.13 10.67 -11.69
C TYR A 86 3.08 9.42 -12.57
N GLU A 87 1.97 9.17 -13.27
CA GLU A 87 1.75 7.94 -14.04
C GLU A 87 2.90 7.65 -15.01
N TRP A 88 3.45 8.69 -15.63
CA TRP A 88 4.56 8.61 -16.58
C TRP A 88 5.88 8.13 -15.97
N LEU A 89 6.02 8.13 -14.64
CA LEU A 89 7.19 7.64 -13.91
C LEU A 89 7.05 6.17 -13.47
N ILE A 90 5.86 5.60 -13.47
CA ILE A 90 5.61 4.26 -12.89
C ILE A 90 5.32 3.21 -13.94
#